data_AF-I4AIT4-F1
#
_entry.id   AF-I4AIT4-F1
#
_cell.length_a   1.000
_cell.length_b   1.000
_cell.length_c   1.000
_cell.angle_alpha   90.00
_cell.angle_beta   90.00
_cell.angle_gamma   90.00
#
_symmetry.space_group_name_H-M   'P 1'
#
loop_
_entity.id
_entity.type
_entity.pdbx_description
1 polymer ?
#
loop_
_entity_poly.entity_id
_entity_poly.type
_entity_poly.pdbx_seq_one_letter_code
_entity_poly.pdbx_strand_id
1 'polypeptide(L)'
;MRIFKMNFMKHFIKKNLFWIFFFLILFSQILYWFWLRNYTLDYFASDSVTWFSNLVENLYPRLKIEKHRFDASFFIKKSDQIAIRFLFVSSIFLLFLIPKFYKKAKSFVINNSVYSQKITQKNQLFLIIYFLISNVLLSADWLEILTEYSQIALLYEPISFYKLFSFTFPSLSFFENSFIFLKIITGIGISFCVFSLFFQRKILFKIMIFLCVVLSSVLFIYLQGFLYGFGKIEHTYATWNWVCILLPFWIFGGVLSLVRTSTTAKIETIKTAKLIPQNYLLFLAIGLVYTASGLEKIFIGGWDWINGNALLSYLQNSPTDLAQNLSDYPFIVFLLSLLTIIWETGFIFILHKNKYIKLTLLFIGICFHVSVYFFMNIGHYFSPWIWVYVFLLFGQESKIK
;
A
#
# COMPACT_ATOMS: atom_id res chain seq x y z
N MET A 1 -12.75 43.23 6.40
CA MET A 1 -13.78 42.24 5.99
C MET A 1 -13.23 40.87 5.55
N ARG A 2 -12.16 40.77 4.73
CA ARG A 2 -11.56 39.48 4.29
C ARG A 2 -11.05 38.58 5.43
N ILE A 3 -10.33 39.14 6.40
CA ILE A 3 -9.76 38.38 7.54
C ILE A 3 -10.87 37.76 8.42
N PHE A 4 -11.97 38.50 8.63
CA PHE A 4 -13.11 38.03 9.39
C PHE A 4 -13.82 36.84 8.70
N LYS A 5 -14.04 36.93 7.38
CA LYS A 5 -14.60 35.82 6.59
C LYS A 5 -13.72 34.56 6.64
N MET A 6 -12.39 34.71 6.58
CA MET A 6 -11.46 33.56 6.66
C MET A 6 -11.48 32.87 8.03
N ASN A 7 -11.56 33.64 9.13
CA ASN A 7 -11.62 33.07 10.47
C ASN A 7 -12.98 32.39 10.73
N PHE A 8 -14.07 32.97 10.24
CA PHE A 8 -15.39 32.35 10.31
C PHE A 8 -15.43 31.01 9.55
N MET A 9 -14.95 30.96 8.30
CA MET A 9 -14.91 29.73 7.50
C MET A 9 -14.08 28.63 8.17
N LYS A 10 -12.90 28.96 8.70
CA LYS A 10 -12.07 27.98 9.44
C LYS A 10 -12.76 27.44 10.68
N HIS A 11 -13.41 28.32 11.45
CA HIS A 11 -14.14 27.91 12.66
C HIS A 11 -15.34 27.03 12.30
N PHE A 12 -16.12 27.43 11.30
CA PHE A 12 -17.26 26.68 10.80
C PHE A 12 -16.87 25.30 10.30
N ILE A 13 -15.85 25.19 9.43
CA ILE A 13 -15.36 23.91 8.91
C ILE A 13 -14.88 23.02 10.06
N LYS A 14 -14.12 23.57 11.02
CA LYS A 14 -13.62 22.78 12.16
C LYS A 14 -14.74 22.27 13.06
N LYS A 15 -15.79 23.08 13.29
CA LYS A 15 -16.95 22.70 14.12
C LYS A 15 -17.84 21.68 13.42
N ASN A 16 -17.99 21.79 12.10
CA ASN A 16 -18.90 20.97 11.30
C ASN A 16 -18.20 19.84 10.52
N LEU A 17 -16.91 19.60 10.75
CA LEU A 17 -16.11 18.64 9.98
C LEU A 17 -16.75 17.26 9.93
N PHE A 18 -17.22 16.75 11.07
CA PHE A 18 -17.95 15.49 11.16
C PHE A 18 -19.18 15.47 10.24
N TRP A 19 -20.03 16.49 10.32
CA TRP A 19 -21.25 16.57 9.51
C TRP A 19 -20.94 16.69 8.02
N ILE A 20 -19.92 17.47 7.64
CA ILE A 20 -19.47 17.59 6.26
C ILE A 20 -19.08 16.21 5.70
N PHE A 21 -18.23 15.46 6.41
CA PHE A 21 -17.85 14.12 5.97
C PHE A 21 -19.02 13.13 5.99
N PHE A 22 -19.90 13.21 6.98
CA PHE A 22 -21.10 12.38 7.05
C PHE A 22 -21.99 12.59 5.82
N PHE A 23 -22.28 13.85 5.47
CA PHE A 23 -23.06 14.18 4.28
C PHE A 23 -22.36 13.78 2.99
N LEU A 24 -21.03 13.94 2.89
CA LEU A 24 -20.27 13.47 1.72
C LEU A 24 -20.36 11.95 1.56
N ILE A 25 -20.24 11.18 2.64
CA ILE A 25 -20.40 9.72 2.60
C ILE A 25 -21.82 9.36 2.17
N LEU A 26 -22.83 9.94 2.80
CA LEU A 26 -24.23 9.66 2.45
C LEU A 26 -24.53 10.03 0.99
N PHE A 27 -24.08 11.21 0.54
CA PHE A 27 -24.23 11.66 -0.82
C PHE A 27 -23.55 10.71 -1.81
N SER A 28 -22.32 10.24 -1.51
CA SER A 28 -21.62 9.27 -2.36
C SER A 28 -22.38 7.95 -2.50
N GLN A 29 -23.01 7.46 -1.42
CA GLN A 29 -23.84 6.25 -1.46
C GLN A 29 -25.10 6.46 -2.28
N ILE A 30 -25.82 7.57 -2.06
CA ILE A 30 -27.01 7.90 -2.85
C ILE A 30 -26.65 8.00 -4.33
N LEU A 31 -25.57 8.71 -4.65
CA LEU A 31 -25.06 8.87 -6.01
C LEU A 31 -24.69 7.52 -6.64
N TYR A 32 -24.08 6.61 -5.88
CA TYR A 32 -23.80 5.27 -6.38
C TYR A 32 -25.07 4.47 -6.66
N TRP A 33 -25.91 4.27 -5.64
CA TRP A 33 -27.05 3.36 -5.69
C TRP A 33 -28.16 3.81 -6.64
N PHE A 34 -28.39 5.12 -6.76
CA PHE A 34 -29.47 5.66 -7.59
C PHE A 34 -29.01 6.14 -8.98
N TRP A 35 -27.71 6.39 -9.17
CA TRP A 35 -27.21 7.00 -10.41
C TRP A 35 -26.12 6.16 -11.10
N LEU A 36 -24.93 6.03 -10.49
CA LEU A 36 -23.79 5.35 -11.14
C LEU A 36 -24.05 3.86 -11.41
N ARG A 37 -24.79 3.18 -10.52
CA ARG A 37 -25.14 1.77 -10.68
C ARG A 37 -25.99 1.53 -11.93
N ASN A 38 -26.93 2.44 -12.23
CA ASN A 38 -27.78 2.35 -13.42
C ASN A 38 -26.97 2.63 -14.69
N TYR A 39 -26.10 3.63 -14.70
CA TYR A 39 -25.20 3.85 -15.84
C TYR A 39 -24.25 2.69 -16.10
N THR A 40 -23.84 1.98 -15.05
CA THR A 40 -23.05 0.77 -15.22
C THR A 40 -23.87 -0.30 -15.93
N LEU A 41 -25.16 -0.48 -15.63
CA LEU A 41 -26.01 -1.39 -16.40
C LEU A 41 -26.17 -0.93 -17.86
N ASP A 42 -26.43 0.37 -18.06
CA ASP A 42 -26.62 0.95 -19.40
C ASP A 42 -25.39 0.78 -20.28
N TYR A 43 -24.19 0.96 -19.73
CA TYR A 43 -22.90 0.75 -20.42
C TYR A 43 -22.77 -0.66 -21.01
N PHE A 44 -23.27 -1.68 -20.31
CA PHE A 44 -23.22 -3.07 -20.78
C PHE A 44 -24.40 -3.42 -21.69
N ALA A 45 -25.56 -2.77 -21.52
CA ALA A 45 -26.73 -3.00 -22.34
C ALA A 45 -26.62 -2.36 -23.73
N SER A 46 -25.97 -1.19 -23.83
CA SER A 46 -25.78 -0.48 -25.09
C SER A 46 -24.61 0.48 -25.00
N ASP A 47 -23.90 0.71 -26.10
CA ASP A 47 -22.84 1.73 -26.19
C ASP A 47 -23.40 3.19 -26.18
N SER A 48 -24.66 3.39 -25.76
CA SER A 48 -25.40 4.65 -25.94
C SER A 48 -25.02 5.78 -24.97
N VAL A 49 -24.43 5.49 -23.80
CA VAL A 49 -24.04 6.51 -22.81
C VAL A 49 -22.61 6.99 -23.03
N THR A 50 -22.41 7.74 -24.12
CA THR A 50 -21.07 8.12 -24.63
C THR A 50 -20.18 8.80 -23.60
N TRP A 51 -20.71 9.69 -22.75
CA TRP A 51 -19.89 10.39 -21.75
C TRP A 51 -19.40 9.46 -20.62
N PHE A 52 -20.25 8.52 -20.18
CA PHE A 52 -19.90 7.60 -19.09
C PHE A 52 -18.94 6.53 -19.59
N SER A 53 -19.21 5.97 -20.78
CA SER A 53 -18.28 5.08 -21.49
C SER A 53 -16.90 5.74 -21.62
N ASN A 54 -16.85 6.97 -22.12
CA ASN A 54 -15.59 7.70 -22.27
C ASN A 54 -14.89 7.93 -20.92
N LEU A 55 -15.63 8.30 -19.87
CA LEU A 55 -15.04 8.49 -18.54
C LEU A 55 -14.43 7.19 -18.01
N VAL A 56 -15.19 6.10 -18.05
CA VAL A 56 -14.78 4.82 -17.49
C VAL A 56 -13.64 4.20 -18.30
N GLU A 57 -13.71 4.22 -19.63
CA GLU A 57 -12.63 3.71 -20.49
C GLU A 57 -11.37 4.57 -20.41
N ASN A 58 -11.48 5.87 -20.08
CA ASN A 58 -10.31 6.69 -19.82
C ASN A 58 -9.61 6.34 -18.50
N LEU A 59 -10.38 6.03 -17.46
CA LEU A 59 -9.88 5.67 -16.13
C LEU A 59 -9.43 4.20 -16.05
N TYR A 60 -10.16 3.30 -16.72
CA TYR A 60 -9.96 1.86 -16.74
C TYR A 60 -10.18 1.29 -18.15
N PRO A 61 -9.20 1.47 -19.07
CA PRO A 61 -9.31 1.06 -20.48
C PRO A 61 -9.68 -0.42 -20.66
N ARG A 62 -9.20 -1.26 -19.74
CA ARG A 62 -9.45 -2.70 -19.70
C ARG A 62 -10.94 -3.06 -19.64
N LEU A 63 -11.81 -2.19 -19.10
CA LEU A 63 -13.24 -2.48 -19.06
C LEU A 63 -13.84 -2.70 -20.46
N LYS A 64 -13.32 -1.99 -21.46
CA LYS A 64 -13.78 -2.12 -22.85
C LYS A 64 -13.64 -3.55 -23.38
N ILE A 65 -12.58 -4.24 -22.98
CA ILE A 65 -12.33 -5.63 -23.38
C ILE A 65 -13.10 -6.58 -22.45
N GLU A 66 -13.10 -6.31 -21.15
CA GLU A 66 -13.74 -7.20 -20.19
C GLU A 66 -15.27 -7.20 -20.29
N LYS A 67 -15.88 -6.15 -20.85
CA LYS A 67 -17.33 -6.13 -21.11
C LYS A 67 -17.80 -7.25 -22.04
N HIS A 68 -16.90 -7.78 -22.86
CA HIS A 68 -17.17 -8.91 -23.75
C HIS A 68 -16.90 -10.27 -23.09
N ARG A 69 -16.22 -10.29 -21.94
CA ARG A 69 -15.82 -11.51 -21.22
C ARG A 69 -16.73 -11.83 -20.04
N PHE A 70 -17.32 -10.82 -19.43
CA PHE A 70 -18.13 -10.96 -18.24
C PHE A 70 -19.44 -10.20 -18.39
N ASP A 71 -20.51 -10.79 -17.85
CA ASP A 71 -21.82 -10.15 -17.79
C ASP A 71 -21.79 -8.87 -16.95
N ALA A 72 -22.70 -7.94 -17.25
CA ALA A 72 -22.93 -6.74 -16.44
C ALA A 72 -23.11 -7.07 -14.95
N SER A 73 -23.76 -8.20 -14.64
CA SER A 73 -24.01 -8.66 -13.28
C SER A 73 -22.71 -8.88 -12.48
N PHE A 74 -21.62 -9.29 -13.13
CA PHE A 74 -20.31 -9.44 -12.50
C PHE A 74 -19.78 -8.08 -12.01
N PHE A 75 -19.80 -7.07 -12.88
CA PHE A 75 -19.30 -5.73 -12.55
C PHE A 75 -20.20 -4.98 -11.58
N ILE A 76 -21.52 -5.17 -11.69
CA ILE A 76 -22.46 -4.61 -10.71
C ILE A 76 -22.17 -5.19 -9.32
N LYS A 77 -22.02 -6.52 -9.20
CA LYS A 77 -21.64 -7.13 -7.91
C LYS A 77 -20.32 -6.57 -7.38
N LYS A 78 -19.30 -6.39 -8.23
CA LYS A 78 -18.01 -5.81 -7.83
C LYS A 78 -18.13 -4.35 -7.38
N SER A 79 -18.89 -3.53 -8.12
CA SER A 79 -19.09 -2.13 -7.77
C SER A 79 -19.94 -1.96 -6.50
N ASP A 80 -20.96 -2.81 -6.30
CA ASP A 80 -21.80 -2.84 -5.09
C ASP A 80 -20.90 -3.11 -3.88
N GLN A 81 -19.97 -4.07 -4.01
CA GLN A 81 -18.98 -4.41 -2.98
C GLN A 81 -18.04 -3.22 -2.67
N ILE A 82 -17.57 -2.50 -3.68
CA ILE A 82 -16.73 -1.30 -3.49
C ILE A 82 -17.50 -0.21 -2.73
N ALA A 83 -18.75 0.04 -3.10
CA ALA A 83 -19.60 1.04 -2.45
C ALA A 83 -19.84 0.70 -0.96
N ILE A 84 -20.14 -0.57 -0.65
CA ILE A 84 -20.32 -1.05 0.72
C ILE A 84 -19.02 -0.93 1.53
N ARG A 85 -17.87 -1.32 0.97
CA ARG A 85 -16.56 -1.17 1.63
C ARG A 85 -16.26 0.29 1.92
N PHE A 86 -16.49 1.16 0.93
CA PHE A 86 -16.29 2.60 1.10
C PHE A 86 -17.17 3.14 2.22
N LEU A 87 -18.44 2.74 2.29
CA LEU A 87 -19.34 3.11 3.38
C LEU A 87 -18.81 2.63 4.73
N PHE A 88 -18.41 1.36 4.83
CA PHE A 88 -17.89 0.76 6.06
C PHE A 88 -16.63 1.47 6.57
N VAL A 89 -15.61 1.57 5.70
CA VAL A 89 -14.32 2.21 6.03
C VAL A 89 -14.52 3.70 6.36
N SER A 90 -15.32 4.40 5.57
CA SER A 90 -15.58 5.83 5.81
C SER A 90 -16.41 6.07 7.07
N SER A 91 -17.31 5.15 7.44
CA SER A 91 -18.05 5.20 8.70
C SER A 91 -17.12 5.00 9.89
N ILE A 92 -16.18 4.07 9.81
CA ILE A 92 -15.12 3.92 10.81
C ILE A 92 -14.28 5.20 10.91
N PHE A 93 -13.86 5.76 9.78
CA PHE A 93 -13.13 7.04 9.75
C PHE A 93 -13.93 8.18 10.40
N LEU A 94 -15.24 8.24 10.16
CA LEU A 94 -16.13 9.24 10.73
C LEU A 94 -16.15 9.20 12.27
N LEU A 95 -16.06 8.00 12.87
CA LEU A 95 -15.92 7.86 14.33
C LEU A 95 -14.65 8.55 14.84
N PHE A 96 -13.55 8.54 14.09
CA PHE A 96 -12.31 9.24 14.46
C PHE A 96 -12.41 10.76 14.33
N LEU A 97 -13.45 11.31 13.68
CA LEU A 97 -13.71 12.75 13.70
C LEU A 97 -14.41 13.20 14.98
N ILE A 98 -15.01 12.27 15.74
CA ILE A 98 -15.61 12.57 17.04
C ILE A 98 -14.47 12.72 18.08
N PRO A 99 -14.31 13.89 18.74
CA PRO A 99 -13.15 14.16 19.60
C PRO A 99 -12.95 13.14 20.73
N LYS A 100 -14.03 12.60 21.30
CA LYS A 100 -13.97 11.57 22.36
C LYS A 100 -13.37 10.27 21.86
N PHE A 101 -13.83 9.78 20.71
CA PHE A 101 -13.30 8.57 20.07
C PHE A 101 -11.87 8.78 19.61
N TYR A 102 -11.56 9.91 18.96
CA TYR A 102 -10.20 10.27 18.58
C TYR A 102 -9.24 10.26 19.77
N LYS A 103 -9.60 10.89 20.89
CA LYS A 103 -8.77 10.91 22.10
C LYS A 103 -8.56 9.49 22.65
N LYS A 104 -9.61 8.67 22.71
CA LYS A 104 -9.53 7.28 23.17
C LYS A 104 -8.63 6.43 22.26
N ALA A 105 -8.82 6.52 20.95
CA ALA A 105 -8.02 5.79 19.97
C ALA A 105 -6.57 6.28 19.95
N LYS A 106 -6.33 7.58 19.99
CA LYS A 106 -4.98 8.16 20.09
C LYS A 106 -4.28 7.67 21.36
N SER A 107 -4.97 7.68 22.50
CA SER A 107 -4.42 7.15 23.75
C SER A 107 -4.10 5.66 23.65
N PHE A 108 -5.00 4.87 23.08
CA PHE A 108 -4.77 3.45 22.83
C PHE A 108 -3.55 3.21 21.94
N VAL A 109 -3.44 3.91 20.81
CA VAL A 109 -2.31 3.78 19.88
C VAL A 109 -1.01 4.19 20.56
N ILE A 110 -0.96 5.34 21.25
CA ILE A 110 0.28 5.80 21.90
C ILE A 110 0.71 4.82 23.01
N ASN A 111 -0.23 4.34 23.82
CA ASN A 111 0.07 3.52 24.99
C ASN A 111 0.26 2.03 24.68
N ASN A 112 -0.32 1.53 23.58
CA ASN A 112 -0.31 0.11 23.23
C ASN A 112 0.38 -0.21 21.90
N SER A 113 0.89 0.77 21.15
CA SER A 113 1.69 0.49 19.95
C SER A 113 3.16 0.25 20.28
N VAL A 114 3.77 -0.77 19.69
CA VAL A 114 5.24 -0.97 19.74
C VAL A 114 5.96 0.15 19.00
N TYR A 115 5.36 0.63 17.91
CA TYR A 115 5.98 1.56 16.97
C TYR A 115 5.73 3.03 17.33
N SER A 116 5.25 3.29 18.55
CA SER A 116 5.16 4.65 19.10
C SER A 116 6.51 5.15 19.66
N GLN A 117 7.54 4.30 19.67
CA GLN A 117 8.89 4.63 20.15
C GLN A 117 9.79 5.13 19.01
N LYS A 118 10.79 5.95 19.38
CA LYS A 118 11.72 6.54 18.42
C LYS A 118 12.75 5.47 18.02
N ILE A 119 12.87 5.21 16.71
CA ILE A 119 13.88 4.28 16.21
C ILE A 119 15.27 4.91 16.40
N THR A 120 16.25 4.09 16.78
CA THR A 120 17.65 4.55 16.89
C THR A 120 18.18 4.96 15.52
N GLN A 121 19.11 5.93 15.47
CA GLN A 121 19.68 6.37 14.19
C GLN A 121 20.35 5.20 13.43
N LYS A 122 21.00 4.28 14.15
CA LYS A 122 21.62 3.09 13.55
C LYS A 122 20.57 2.20 12.86
N ASN A 123 19.46 1.90 13.52
CA ASN A 123 18.40 1.07 12.94
C ASN A 123 17.71 1.78 11.77
N GLN A 124 17.53 3.11 11.86
CA GLN A 124 16.97 3.89 10.76
C GLN A 124 17.88 3.82 9.53
N LEU A 125 19.19 4.03 9.68
CA LEU A 125 20.15 3.94 8.58
C LEU A 125 20.24 2.51 8.02
N PHE A 126 20.20 1.49 8.87
CA PHE A 126 20.09 0.09 8.43
C PHE A 126 18.86 -0.14 7.55
N LEU A 127 17.67 0.31 7.98
CA LEU A 127 16.44 0.18 7.20
C LEU A 127 16.49 0.94 5.87
N ILE A 128 17.17 2.09 5.83
CA ILE A 128 17.37 2.86 4.58
C ILE A 128 18.33 2.13 3.63
N ILE A 129 19.45 1.61 4.14
CA ILE A 129 20.38 0.81 3.33
C ILE A 129 19.66 -0.42 2.79
N TYR A 130 18.94 -1.13 3.66
CA TYR A 130 18.12 -2.27 3.29
C TYR A 130 17.13 -1.88 2.18
N PHE A 131 16.37 -0.80 2.36
CA PHE A 131 15.43 -0.29 1.34
C PHE A 131 16.08 -0.06 -0.02
N LEU A 132 17.22 0.65 -0.06
CA LEU A 132 17.89 0.99 -1.31
C LEU A 132 18.40 -0.27 -2.02
N ILE A 133 19.00 -1.21 -1.29
CA ILE A 133 19.42 -2.51 -1.83
C ILE A 133 18.21 -3.28 -2.37
N SER A 134 17.12 -3.32 -1.59
CA SER A 134 15.90 -4.02 -1.95
C SER A 134 15.29 -3.50 -3.24
N ASN A 135 15.25 -2.17 -3.45
CA ASN A 135 14.73 -1.61 -4.71
C ASN A 135 15.54 -2.06 -5.92
N VAL A 136 16.88 -2.13 -5.82
CA VAL A 136 17.71 -2.65 -6.93
C VAL A 136 17.40 -4.12 -7.19
N LEU A 137 17.32 -4.93 -6.14
CA LEU A 137 17.09 -6.37 -6.28
C LEU A 137 15.69 -6.67 -6.83
N LEU A 138 14.65 -6.05 -6.27
CA LEU A 138 13.27 -6.23 -6.69
C LEU A 138 13.00 -5.69 -8.10
N SER A 139 13.71 -4.64 -8.52
CA SER A 139 13.61 -4.12 -9.90
C SER A 139 14.45 -4.90 -10.91
N ALA A 140 15.34 -5.81 -10.48
CA ALA A 140 16.10 -6.64 -11.41
C ALA A 140 15.18 -7.58 -12.19
N ASP A 141 14.23 -8.21 -11.49
CA ASP A 141 13.21 -9.08 -12.09
C ASP A 141 12.36 -8.33 -13.13
N TRP A 142 12.09 -7.04 -12.88
CA TRP A 142 11.34 -6.22 -13.83
C TRP A 142 12.11 -5.92 -15.10
N LEU A 143 13.44 -5.82 -15.06
CA LEU A 143 14.21 -5.59 -16.27
C LEU A 143 14.01 -6.77 -17.24
N GLU A 144 14.02 -8.00 -16.73
CA GLU A 144 13.73 -9.20 -17.52
C GLU A 144 12.30 -9.15 -18.09
N ILE A 145 11.29 -8.94 -17.24
CA ILE A 145 9.88 -8.87 -17.66
C ILE A 145 9.64 -7.73 -18.68
N LEU A 146 10.20 -6.55 -18.45
CA LEU A 146 10.06 -5.39 -19.35
C LEU A 146 10.79 -5.61 -20.67
N THR A 147 11.88 -6.39 -20.66
CA THR A 147 12.59 -6.81 -21.87
C THR A 147 11.73 -7.77 -22.70
N GLU A 148 11.10 -8.76 -22.06
CA GLU A 148 10.13 -9.63 -22.73
C GLU A 148 8.95 -8.83 -23.29
N TYR A 149 8.42 -7.88 -22.51
CA TYR A 149 7.28 -7.06 -22.91
C TYR A 149 7.61 -6.12 -24.08
N SER A 150 8.89 -5.80 -24.29
CA SER A 150 9.31 -5.05 -25.48
C SER A 150 8.97 -5.77 -26.78
N GLN A 151 8.88 -7.11 -26.77
CA GLN A 151 8.49 -7.90 -27.94
C GLN A 151 7.01 -7.77 -28.27
N ILE A 152 6.19 -7.42 -27.27
CA ILE A 152 4.74 -7.21 -27.40
C ILE A 152 4.36 -5.75 -27.20
N ALA A 153 5.29 -4.81 -27.38
CA ALA A 153 5.11 -3.37 -27.12
C ALA A 153 3.89 -2.75 -27.84
N LEU A 154 3.43 -3.34 -28.94
CA LEU A 154 2.21 -2.92 -29.65
C LEU A 154 0.94 -3.07 -28.81
N LEU A 155 0.95 -3.94 -27.80
CA LEU A 155 -0.17 -4.17 -26.87
C LEU A 155 -0.14 -3.23 -25.65
N TYR A 156 0.86 -2.36 -25.55
CA TYR A 156 0.97 -1.43 -24.42
C TYR A 156 -0.12 -0.35 -24.50
N GLU A 157 -0.94 -0.28 -23.46
CA GLU A 157 -1.94 0.77 -23.29
C GLU A 157 -1.62 1.58 -22.02
N PRO A 158 -1.07 2.81 -22.14
CA PRO A 158 -0.69 3.60 -20.98
C PRO A 158 -1.89 3.94 -20.09
N ILE A 159 -1.73 3.78 -18.78
CA ILE A 159 -2.74 4.12 -17.78
C ILE A 159 -2.43 5.43 -17.06
N SER A 160 -3.45 6.16 -16.62
CA SER A 160 -3.30 7.33 -15.73
C SER A 160 -2.22 8.34 -16.21
N PHE A 161 -1.21 8.64 -15.38
CA PHE A 161 -0.16 9.61 -15.71
C PHE A 161 0.81 9.11 -16.79
N TYR A 162 0.87 7.81 -17.08
CA TYR A 162 1.66 7.31 -18.22
C TYR A 162 1.10 7.82 -19.55
N LYS A 163 -0.20 8.14 -19.62
CA LYS A 163 -0.79 8.83 -20.79
C LYS A 163 -0.19 10.21 -21.02
N LEU A 164 0.46 10.83 -20.03
CA LEU A 164 1.10 12.15 -20.19
C LEU A 164 2.59 12.03 -20.53
N PHE A 165 3.28 11.04 -19.94
CA PHE A 165 4.74 10.95 -20.00
C PHE A 165 5.28 9.84 -20.91
N SER A 166 4.47 8.86 -21.29
CA SER A 166 4.90 7.69 -22.07
C SER A 166 3.73 7.12 -22.87
N PHE A 167 3.36 7.82 -23.94
CA PHE A 167 2.34 7.38 -24.89
C PHE A 167 2.70 6.06 -25.58
N THR A 168 3.99 5.80 -25.77
CA THR A 168 4.53 4.55 -26.33
C THR A 168 5.30 3.78 -25.26
N PHE A 169 5.42 2.47 -25.45
CA PHE A 169 6.28 1.66 -24.59
C PHE A 169 7.74 2.09 -24.78
N PRO A 170 8.49 2.35 -23.68
CA PRO A 170 9.89 2.77 -23.78
C PRO A 170 10.79 1.73 -24.47
N SER A 171 11.90 2.21 -25.03
CA SER A 171 12.91 1.33 -25.63
C SER A 171 13.67 0.53 -24.56
N LEU A 172 14.27 -0.60 -24.96
CA LEU A 172 15.11 -1.40 -24.05
C LEU A 172 16.23 -0.58 -23.40
N SER A 173 16.90 0.26 -24.19
CA SER A 173 17.95 1.17 -23.70
C SER A 173 17.44 2.12 -22.59
N PHE A 174 16.17 2.54 -22.64
CA PHE A 174 15.59 3.34 -21.57
C PHE A 174 15.51 2.55 -20.25
N PHE A 175 15.08 1.29 -20.28
CA PHE A 175 14.99 0.45 -19.09
C PHE A 175 16.38 0.11 -18.52
N GLU A 176 17.34 -0.23 -19.39
CA GLU A 176 18.72 -0.48 -18.99
C GLU A 176 19.34 0.74 -18.30
N ASN A 177 19.20 1.93 -18.91
CA ASN A 177 19.70 3.18 -18.34
C ASN A 177 19.00 3.54 -17.02
N SER A 178 17.68 3.31 -16.93
CA SER A 178 16.92 3.51 -15.71
C SER A 178 17.43 2.60 -14.58
N PHE A 179 17.75 1.34 -14.89
CA PHE A 179 18.28 0.40 -13.91
C PHE A 179 19.72 0.74 -13.50
N ILE A 180 20.57 1.16 -14.43
CA ILE A 180 21.90 1.69 -14.13
C ILE A 180 21.79 2.91 -13.20
N PHE A 181 20.88 3.84 -13.51
CA PHE A 181 20.63 5.00 -12.66
C PHE A 181 20.15 4.59 -11.26
N LEU A 182 19.26 3.60 -11.13
CA LEU A 182 18.82 3.04 -9.85
C LEU A 182 19.99 2.48 -9.02
N LYS A 183 20.94 1.78 -9.66
CA LYS A 183 22.17 1.29 -9.01
C LYS A 183 23.06 2.44 -8.55
N ILE A 184 23.25 3.47 -9.37
CA ILE A 184 24.06 4.65 -9.03
C ILE A 184 23.47 5.38 -7.82
N ILE A 185 22.18 5.71 -7.82
CA ILE A 185 21.55 6.41 -6.69
C ILE A 185 21.57 5.57 -5.42
N THR A 186 21.50 4.24 -5.55
CA THR A 186 21.64 3.30 -4.43
C THR A 186 23.04 3.32 -3.86
N GLY A 187 24.07 3.21 -4.70
CA GLY A 187 25.48 3.29 -4.27
C GLY A 187 25.82 4.61 -3.58
N ILE A 188 25.33 5.73 -4.13
CA ILE A 188 25.43 7.05 -3.51
C ILE A 188 24.72 7.05 -2.15
N GLY A 189 23.45 6.63 -2.10
CA GLY A 189 22.64 6.64 -0.89
C GLY A 189 23.25 5.81 0.25
N ILE A 190 23.75 4.61 -0.06
CA ILE A 190 24.45 3.74 0.90
C ILE A 190 25.72 4.42 1.41
N SER A 191 26.55 4.98 0.51
CA SER A 191 27.77 5.69 0.89
C SER A 191 27.47 6.85 1.85
N PHE A 192 26.44 7.65 1.56
CA PHE A 192 26.02 8.74 2.45
C PHE A 192 25.44 8.22 3.78
N CYS A 193 24.75 7.08 3.81
CA CYS A 193 24.32 6.45 5.05
C CYS A 193 25.50 6.03 5.92
N VAL A 194 26.52 5.40 5.32
CA VAL A 194 27.75 5.00 6.01
C VAL A 194 28.51 6.22 6.51
N PHE A 195 28.71 7.26 5.68
CA PHE A 195 29.34 8.50 6.11
C PHE A 195 28.55 9.22 7.22
N SER A 196 27.22 9.13 7.21
CA SER A 196 26.39 9.70 8.27
C SER A 196 26.61 9.03 9.64
N LEU A 197 27.15 7.81 9.72
CA LEU A 197 27.53 7.18 10.99
C LEU A 197 28.74 7.88 11.61
N PHE A 198 29.71 8.28 10.78
CA PHE A 198 30.95 8.96 11.20
C PHE A 198 30.77 10.48 11.40
N PHE A 199 29.91 11.12 10.61
CA PHE A 199 29.75 12.58 10.58
C PHE A 199 28.31 13.02 10.90
N GLN A 200 27.80 12.61 12.06
CA GLN A 200 26.39 12.68 12.45
C GLN A 200 25.75 14.09 12.40
N ARG A 201 26.56 15.16 12.42
CA ARG A 201 26.09 16.55 12.46
C ARG A 201 25.91 17.22 11.10
N LYS A 202 26.35 16.59 9.99
CA LYS A 202 26.27 17.23 8.66
C LYS A 202 24.87 17.10 8.06
N ILE A 203 24.13 18.21 8.00
CA ILE A 203 22.78 18.28 7.40
C ILE A 203 22.77 17.80 5.94
N LEU A 204 23.83 18.10 5.19
CA LEU A 204 24.00 17.71 3.80
C LEU A 204 23.83 16.20 3.60
N PHE A 205 24.35 15.37 4.50
CA PHE A 205 24.25 13.91 4.38
C PHE A 205 22.81 13.44 4.50
N LYS A 206 22.02 14.04 5.39
CA LYS A 206 20.61 13.71 5.54
C LYS A 206 19.78 14.15 4.34
N ILE A 207 20.10 15.30 3.76
CA ILE A 207 19.47 15.79 2.52
C ILE A 207 19.77 14.83 1.36
N MET A 208 21.04 14.43 1.18
CA MET A 208 21.42 13.49 0.13
C MET A 208 20.76 12.13 0.30
N ILE A 209 20.73 11.58 1.52
CA ILE A 209 20.01 10.33 1.81
C ILE A 209 18.52 10.46 1.44
N PHE A 210 17.88 11.57 1.84
CA PHE A 210 16.48 11.82 1.50
C PHE A 210 16.26 11.87 -0.02
N LEU A 211 17.11 12.59 -0.77
CA LEU A 211 17.02 12.67 -2.23
C LEU A 211 17.19 11.29 -2.88
N CYS A 212 18.18 10.50 -2.45
CA CYS A 212 18.37 9.14 -2.96
C CYS A 212 17.15 8.25 -2.70
N VAL A 213 16.55 8.33 -1.50
CA VAL A 213 15.34 7.56 -1.16
C VAL A 213 14.15 8.00 -2.01
N VAL A 214 13.94 9.32 -2.20
CA VAL A 214 12.87 9.86 -3.05
C VAL A 214 13.04 9.39 -4.49
N LEU A 215 14.22 9.60 -5.08
CA LEU A 215 14.50 9.21 -6.47
C LEU A 215 14.34 7.72 -6.68
N SER A 216 14.85 6.91 -5.74
CA SER A 216 14.71 5.44 -5.80
C SER A 216 13.24 5.03 -5.70
N SER A 217 12.45 5.66 -4.82
CA SER A 217 11.02 5.37 -4.66
C SER A 217 10.21 5.75 -5.90
N VAL A 218 10.46 6.94 -6.45
CA VAL A 218 9.77 7.43 -7.66
C VAL A 218 10.09 6.51 -8.84
N LEU A 219 11.37 6.17 -9.02
CA LEU A 219 11.77 5.29 -10.12
C LEU A 219 11.21 3.89 -9.98
N PHE A 220 11.19 3.33 -8.76
CA PHE A 220 10.59 2.02 -8.49
C PHE A 220 9.10 1.99 -8.89
N ILE A 221 8.31 2.95 -8.38
CA ILE A 221 6.87 3.06 -8.71
C ILE A 221 6.68 3.31 -10.21
N TYR A 222 7.55 4.13 -10.81
CA TYR A 222 7.51 4.46 -12.22
C TYR A 222 7.79 3.25 -13.13
N LEU A 223 8.76 2.40 -12.78
CA LEU A 223 9.05 1.18 -13.54
C LEU A 223 7.93 0.16 -13.40
N GLN A 224 7.37 -0.01 -12.19
CA GLN A 224 6.27 -0.94 -11.99
C GLN A 224 5.03 -0.58 -12.82
N GLY A 225 4.70 0.70 -12.95
CA GLY A 225 3.47 1.09 -13.63
C GLY A 225 3.48 0.80 -15.13
N PHE A 226 4.64 0.57 -15.76
CA PHE A 226 4.68 0.04 -17.13
C PHE A 226 4.10 -1.37 -17.23
N LEU A 227 4.26 -2.22 -16.20
CA LEU A 227 3.66 -3.55 -16.16
C LEU A 227 2.12 -3.47 -16.18
N TYR A 228 1.55 -2.46 -15.51
CA TYR A 228 0.10 -2.23 -15.54
C TYR A 228 -0.42 -1.78 -16.91
N GLY A 229 0.43 -1.20 -17.77
CA GLY A 229 0.07 -0.84 -19.15
C GLY A 229 -0.21 -2.04 -20.05
N PHE A 230 0.21 -3.25 -19.67
CA PHE A 230 -0.16 -4.51 -20.33
C PHE A 230 -1.35 -5.20 -19.65
N GLY A 231 -2.04 -4.51 -18.74
CA GLY A 231 -3.16 -5.05 -17.99
C GLY A 231 -2.77 -6.08 -16.92
N LYS A 232 -1.48 -6.36 -16.70
CA LYS A 232 -1.01 -7.26 -15.63
C LYS A 232 -1.05 -6.54 -14.28
N ILE A 233 -2.03 -6.88 -13.43
CA ILE A 233 -2.08 -6.39 -12.06
C ILE A 233 -1.19 -7.28 -11.19
N GLU A 234 0.05 -6.85 -10.98
CA GLU A 234 0.99 -7.57 -10.12
C GLU A 234 0.86 -7.14 -8.65
N HIS A 235 0.05 -7.88 -7.90
CA HIS A 235 -0.16 -7.64 -6.47
C HIS A 235 1.09 -7.87 -5.62
N THR A 236 2.09 -8.59 -6.15
CA THR A 236 3.32 -9.00 -5.48
C THR A 236 4.08 -7.84 -4.81
N TYR A 237 4.06 -6.65 -5.40
CA TYR A 237 4.81 -5.48 -4.91
C TYR A 237 3.93 -4.47 -4.17
N ALA A 238 2.64 -4.73 -3.98
CA ALA A 238 1.70 -3.76 -3.43
C ALA A 238 2.11 -3.25 -2.04
N THR A 239 2.56 -4.13 -1.15
CA THR A 239 3.04 -3.74 0.18
C THR A 239 4.33 -2.93 0.12
N TRP A 240 5.22 -3.24 -0.82
CA TRP A 240 6.49 -2.54 -0.99
C TRP A 240 6.28 -1.14 -1.58
N ASN A 241 5.30 -0.95 -2.47
CA ASN A 241 4.92 0.38 -2.95
C ASN A 241 4.53 1.32 -1.81
N TRP A 242 3.84 0.83 -0.78
CA TRP A 242 3.56 1.64 0.40
C TRP A 242 4.82 2.04 1.16
N VAL A 243 5.86 1.19 1.16
CA VAL A 243 7.19 1.55 1.69
C VAL A 243 7.79 2.67 0.84
N CYS A 244 7.82 2.54 -0.48
CA CYS A 244 8.32 3.57 -1.40
C CYS A 244 7.58 4.91 -1.22
N ILE A 245 6.26 4.88 -0.99
CA ILE A 245 5.46 6.10 -0.78
C ILE A 245 5.78 6.72 0.59
N LEU A 246 5.82 5.95 1.67
CA LEU A 246 5.82 6.48 3.04
C LEU A 246 7.20 6.69 3.64
N LEU A 247 8.21 5.93 3.22
CA LEU A 247 9.58 6.04 3.73
C LEU A 247 10.20 7.44 3.50
N PRO A 248 10.07 8.08 2.32
CA PRO A 248 10.55 9.44 2.12
C PRO A 248 10.00 10.44 3.15
N PHE A 249 8.70 10.37 3.47
CA PHE A 249 8.07 11.25 4.45
C PHE A 249 8.58 10.99 5.88
N TRP A 250 8.83 9.73 6.22
CA TRP A 250 9.44 9.37 7.49
C TRP A 250 10.85 9.97 7.63
N ILE A 251 11.67 9.95 6.58
CA ILE A 251 13.00 10.57 6.60
C ILE A 251 12.90 12.09 6.65
N PHE A 252 12.01 12.70 5.85
CA PHE A 252 11.83 14.14 5.76
C PHE A 252 11.50 14.80 7.10
N GLY A 253 10.60 14.20 7.90
CA GLY A 253 10.29 14.76 9.22
C GLY A 253 11.47 14.72 10.18
N GLY A 254 12.35 13.72 10.05
CA GLY A 254 13.64 13.70 10.72
C GLY A 254 14.55 14.86 10.32
N VAL A 255 14.69 15.14 9.02
CA VAL A 255 15.50 16.26 8.50
C VAL A 255 14.99 17.61 9.00
N LEU A 256 13.67 17.86 8.87
CA LEU A 256 13.06 19.15 9.23
C LEU A 256 13.16 19.45 10.73
N SER A 257 13.04 18.43 11.58
CA SER A 257 13.14 18.58 13.03
C SER A 257 14.50 19.14 13.47
N LEU A 258 15.59 18.76 12.79
CA LEU A 258 16.94 19.23 13.09
C LEU A 258 17.18 20.69 12.67
N VAL A 259 16.69 21.08 11.48
CA VAL A 259 16.84 22.45 10.96
C VAL A 259 16.20 23.47 11.92
N ARG A 260 15.06 23.11 12.54
CA ARG A 260 14.42 23.95 13.56
C ARG A 260 15.22 24.01 14.85
N THR A 261 15.75 22.89 15.34
CA THR A 261 16.54 22.88 16.58
C THR A 261 17.87 23.64 16.46
N SER A 262 18.47 23.74 15.27
CA SER A 262 19.72 24.49 15.07
C SER A 262 19.50 26.00 14.95
N THR A 263 18.29 26.46 14.60
CA THR A 263 17.99 27.89 14.39
C THR A 263 17.24 28.54 15.57
N THR A 264 16.65 27.74 16.47
CA THR A 264 15.83 28.25 17.58
C THR A 264 16.15 27.59 18.92
N ALA A 265 17.44 27.48 19.26
CA ALA A 265 17.91 26.94 20.54
C ALA A 265 17.56 27.78 21.80
N LYS A 266 16.61 28.73 21.71
CA LYS A 266 16.27 29.62 22.83
C LYS A 266 14.78 29.82 23.13
N ILE A 267 13.84 29.22 22.41
CA ILE A 267 12.42 29.46 22.66
C ILE A 267 11.70 28.15 22.97
N GLU A 268 11.55 27.95 24.27
CA GLU A 268 10.44 27.28 24.95
C GLU A 268 10.19 25.80 24.68
N THR A 269 10.10 25.11 25.81
CA THR A 269 9.29 23.92 26.11
C THR A 269 7.83 24.07 25.65
N ILE A 270 7.61 24.24 24.35
CA ILE A 270 6.33 23.94 23.73
C ILE A 270 6.13 22.45 24.00
N LYS A 271 5.17 22.14 24.88
CA LYS A 271 4.58 20.81 25.05
C LYS A 271 4.35 20.25 23.66
N THR A 272 5.32 19.48 23.15
CA THR A 272 5.23 18.88 21.83
C THR A 272 4.07 17.91 21.96
N ALA A 273 2.91 18.32 21.44
CA ALA A 273 1.77 17.44 21.32
C ALA A 273 2.32 16.15 20.74
N LYS A 274 2.30 15.06 21.53
CA LYS A 274 2.83 13.74 21.12
C LYS A 274 2.23 13.44 19.75
N LEU A 275 3.01 13.75 18.71
CA LEU A 275 2.68 13.54 17.33
C LEU A 275 2.86 12.05 17.12
N ILE A 276 1.93 11.45 16.38
CA ILE A 276 2.06 10.05 16.01
C ILE A 276 3.40 9.91 15.29
N PRO A 277 4.30 9.03 15.76
CA PRO A 277 5.60 8.84 15.13
C PRO A 277 5.43 8.48 13.65
N GLN A 278 6.19 9.10 12.75
CA GLN A 278 5.96 8.94 11.30
C GLN A 278 6.18 7.52 10.81
N ASN A 279 7.05 6.75 11.48
CA ASN A 279 7.24 5.32 11.26
C ASN A 279 5.95 4.52 11.53
N TYR A 280 5.10 4.97 12.47
CA TYR A 280 3.81 4.31 12.74
C TYR A 280 2.90 4.32 11.51
N LEU A 281 2.92 5.36 10.67
CA LEU A 281 2.10 5.41 9.45
C LEU A 281 2.52 4.34 8.44
N LEU A 282 3.83 4.12 8.30
CA LEU A 282 4.36 3.05 7.44
C LEU A 282 3.86 1.68 7.90
N PHE A 283 4.01 1.36 9.19
CA PHE A 283 3.56 0.07 9.72
C PHE A 283 2.04 -0.08 9.72
N LEU A 284 1.32 1.02 9.94
CA LEU A 284 -0.14 1.06 9.84
C LEU A 284 -0.57 0.74 8.41
N ALA A 285 0.04 1.35 7.40
CA ALA A 285 -0.27 1.06 6.00
C ALA A 285 -0.05 -0.42 5.67
N ILE A 286 1.09 -0.98 6.08
CA ILE A 286 1.38 -2.41 5.90
C ILE A 286 0.29 -3.28 6.58
N GLY A 287 -0.03 -2.99 7.84
CA GLY A 287 -1.07 -3.70 8.59
C GLY A 287 -2.44 -3.64 7.91
N LEU A 288 -2.82 -2.46 7.42
CA LEU A 288 -4.08 -2.22 6.74
C LEU A 288 -4.17 -2.89 5.37
N VAL A 289 -3.06 -3.03 4.63
CA VAL A 289 -3.07 -3.74 3.34
C VAL A 289 -3.46 -5.21 3.51
N TYR A 290 -2.88 -5.91 4.49
CA TYR A 290 -3.27 -7.28 4.80
C TYR A 290 -4.70 -7.35 5.33
N THR A 291 -5.08 -6.43 6.22
CA THR A 291 -6.45 -6.35 6.75
C THR A 291 -7.46 -6.16 5.61
N ALA A 292 -7.15 -5.29 4.65
CA ALA A 292 -7.98 -5.07 3.47
C ALA A 292 -8.10 -6.33 2.61
N SER A 293 -7.02 -7.12 2.46
CA SER A 293 -7.07 -8.41 1.75
C SER A 293 -7.97 -9.43 2.45
N GLY A 294 -7.91 -9.51 3.79
CA GLY A 294 -8.79 -10.41 4.55
C GLY A 294 -10.26 -9.98 4.50
N LEU A 295 -10.51 -8.67 4.66
CA LEU A 295 -11.85 -8.10 4.46
C LEU A 295 -12.34 -8.32 3.02
N GLU A 296 -11.44 -8.36 2.05
CA GLU A 296 -11.80 -8.69 0.67
C GLU A 296 -12.31 -10.10 0.51
N LYS A 297 -11.64 -11.07 1.12
CA LYS A 297 -12.10 -12.47 1.13
C LYS A 297 -13.46 -12.59 1.81
N ILE A 298 -13.71 -11.85 2.89
CA ILE A 298 -15.01 -11.86 3.59
C ILE A 298 -16.12 -11.19 2.74
N PHE A 299 -15.89 -9.98 2.23
CA PHE A 299 -16.94 -9.19 1.58
C PHE A 299 -17.15 -9.52 0.09
N ILE A 300 -16.12 -9.97 -0.61
CA ILE A 300 -16.21 -10.36 -2.03
C ILE A 300 -16.34 -11.86 -2.16
N GLY A 301 -15.42 -12.58 -1.52
CA GLY A 301 -15.40 -14.02 -1.52
C GLY A 301 -16.58 -14.64 -0.79
N GLY A 302 -17.05 -13.98 0.28
CA GLY A 302 -18.21 -14.42 1.04
C GLY A 302 -18.05 -15.84 1.57
N TRP A 303 -19.11 -16.63 1.43
CA TRP A 303 -19.15 -18.01 1.88
C TRP A 303 -18.19 -18.92 1.13
N ASP A 304 -17.77 -18.60 -0.10
CA ASP A 304 -16.83 -19.45 -0.84
C ASP A 304 -15.44 -19.46 -0.22
N TRP A 305 -15.00 -18.32 0.33
CA TRP A 305 -13.76 -18.30 1.11
C TRP A 305 -13.97 -18.95 2.48
N ILE A 306 -15.08 -18.69 3.17
CA ILE A 306 -15.33 -19.27 4.49
C ILE A 306 -15.39 -20.80 4.43
N ASN A 307 -16.03 -21.36 3.42
CA ASN A 307 -16.17 -22.81 3.22
C ASN A 307 -14.96 -23.44 2.51
N GLY A 308 -13.96 -22.65 2.11
CA GLY A 308 -12.75 -23.13 1.44
C GLY A 308 -12.90 -23.39 -0.07
N ASN A 309 -14.09 -23.26 -0.66
CA ASN A 309 -14.33 -23.44 -2.10
C ASN A 309 -13.45 -22.54 -2.97
N ALA A 310 -13.26 -21.29 -2.58
CA ALA A 310 -12.42 -20.36 -3.33
C ALA A 310 -10.96 -20.80 -3.33
N LEU A 311 -10.42 -21.17 -2.15
CA LEU A 311 -9.06 -21.69 -2.03
C LEU A 311 -8.90 -23.02 -2.78
N LEU A 312 -9.90 -23.90 -2.70
CA LEU A 312 -9.92 -25.16 -3.42
C LEU A 312 -9.82 -24.93 -4.93
N SER A 313 -10.61 -23.99 -5.47
CA SER A 313 -10.54 -23.62 -6.88
C SER A 313 -9.16 -23.10 -7.28
N TYR A 314 -8.50 -22.29 -6.45
CA TYR A 314 -7.13 -21.87 -6.71
C TYR A 314 -6.13 -23.03 -6.71
N LEU A 315 -6.29 -24.00 -5.79
CA LEU A 315 -5.41 -25.17 -5.72
C LEU A 315 -5.61 -26.11 -6.91
N GLN A 316 -6.85 -26.37 -7.32
CA GLN A 316 -7.18 -27.21 -8.47
C GLN A 316 -6.74 -26.61 -9.80
N ASN A 317 -6.65 -25.28 -9.90
CA ASN A 317 -6.14 -24.59 -11.08
C ASN A 317 -4.64 -24.30 -11.01
N SER A 318 -3.96 -24.70 -9.93
CA SER A 318 -2.53 -24.46 -9.76
C SER A 318 -1.69 -25.41 -10.63
N PRO A 319 -0.57 -24.95 -11.20
CA PRO A 319 0.33 -25.81 -11.98
C PRO A 319 1.18 -26.76 -11.13
N THR A 320 1.08 -26.76 -9.80
CA THR A 320 1.96 -27.56 -8.92
C THR A 320 1.28 -28.83 -8.42
N ASP A 321 2.03 -29.95 -8.44
CA ASP A 321 1.55 -31.24 -7.91
C ASP A 321 1.18 -31.14 -6.41
N LEU A 322 1.90 -30.32 -5.65
CA LEU A 322 1.63 -30.09 -4.24
C LEU A 322 0.24 -29.49 -4.01
N ALA A 323 -0.18 -28.54 -4.85
CA ALA A 323 -1.53 -27.97 -4.74
C ALA A 323 -2.60 -28.94 -5.17
N GLN A 324 -2.37 -29.70 -6.25
CA GLN A 324 -3.31 -30.72 -6.69
C GLN A 324 -3.52 -31.78 -5.60
N ASN A 325 -2.44 -32.28 -5.00
CA ASN A 325 -2.50 -33.20 -3.87
C ASN A 325 -3.21 -32.62 -2.65
N LEU A 326 -2.99 -31.33 -2.35
CA LEU A 326 -3.67 -30.67 -1.22
C LEU A 326 -5.17 -30.49 -1.48
N SER A 327 -5.56 -30.32 -2.75
CA SER A 327 -6.96 -30.14 -3.15
C SER A 327 -7.84 -31.36 -2.86
N ASP A 328 -7.24 -32.55 -2.78
CA ASP A 328 -7.90 -33.81 -2.42
C ASP A 328 -8.31 -33.90 -0.93
N TYR A 329 -7.93 -32.90 -0.11
CA TYR A 329 -8.27 -32.84 1.31
C TYR A 329 -9.15 -31.61 1.64
N PRO A 330 -10.45 -31.60 1.26
CA PRO A 330 -11.34 -30.44 1.42
C PRO A 330 -11.39 -29.88 2.85
N PHE A 331 -11.34 -30.74 3.86
CA PHE A 331 -11.35 -30.30 5.26
C PHE A 331 -10.10 -29.50 5.62
N ILE A 332 -8.92 -29.90 5.13
CA ILE A 332 -7.66 -29.16 5.34
C ILE A 332 -7.74 -27.83 4.60
N VAL A 333 -8.23 -27.82 3.36
CA VAL A 333 -8.41 -26.60 2.56
C VAL A 333 -9.35 -25.61 3.26
N PHE A 334 -10.46 -26.08 3.82
CA PHE A 334 -11.36 -25.27 4.65
C PHE A 334 -10.63 -24.62 5.82
N LEU A 335 -9.86 -25.40 6.60
CA LEU A 335 -9.09 -24.88 7.74
C LEU A 335 -8.06 -23.83 7.30
N LEU A 336 -7.32 -24.09 6.22
CA LEU A 336 -6.33 -23.16 5.67
C LEU A 336 -6.97 -21.86 5.18
N SER A 337 -8.16 -21.96 4.59
CA SER A 337 -8.93 -20.79 4.15
C SER A 337 -9.37 -19.93 5.33
N LEU A 338 -9.89 -20.54 6.40
CA LEU A 338 -10.24 -19.83 7.63
C LEU A 338 -9.01 -19.19 8.29
N LEU A 339 -7.89 -19.92 8.38
CA LEU A 339 -6.64 -19.39 8.93
C LEU A 339 -6.13 -18.19 8.13
N THR A 340 -6.25 -18.23 6.80
CA THR A 340 -5.90 -17.11 5.91
C THR A 340 -6.75 -15.88 6.25
N ILE A 341 -8.08 -16.03 6.33
CA ILE A 341 -8.98 -14.92 6.67
C ILE A 341 -8.65 -14.35 8.05
N ILE A 342 -8.53 -15.21 9.07
CA ILE A 342 -8.25 -14.80 10.45
C ILE A 342 -6.92 -14.05 10.53
N TRP A 343 -5.88 -14.59 9.90
CA TRP A 343 -4.56 -13.98 9.93
C TRP A 343 -4.54 -12.64 9.18
N GLU A 344 -5.07 -12.56 7.96
CA GLU A 344 -5.07 -11.33 7.17
C GLU A 344 -5.89 -10.22 7.84
N THR A 345 -7.13 -10.52 8.25
CA THR A 345 -7.99 -9.55 8.96
C THR A 345 -7.41 -9.17 10.33
N GLY A 346 -6.78 -10.12 11.01
CA GLY A 346 -6.10 -9.91 12.30
C GLY A 346 -4.73 -9.22 12.18
N PHE A 347 -4.17 -9.06 10.97
CA PHE A 347 -2.78 -8.65 10.83
C PHE A 347 -2.52 -7.24 11.37
N ILE A 348 -3.53 -6.37 11.46
CA ILE A 348 -3.40 -5.06 12.12
C ILE A 348 -2.90 -5.14 13.57
N PHE A 349 -3.13 -6.26 14.26
CA PHE A 349 -2.62 -6.50 15.61
C PHE A 349 -1.09 -6.65 15.66
N ILE A 350 -0.40 -6.68 14.52
CA ILE A 350 1.06 -6.57 14.43
C ILE A 350 1.60 -5.32 15.13
N LEU A 351 0.79 -4.27 15.20
CA LEU A 351 1.13 -3.00 15.86
C LEU A 351 1.09 -3.10 17.39
N HIS A 352 0.51 -4.16 17.96
CA HIS A 352 0.29 -4.32 19.40
C HIS A 352 1.59 -4.49 20.18
N LYS A 353 1.71 -3.84 21.36
CA LYS A 353 2.91 -3.81 22.22
C LYS A 353 3.48 -5.18 22.62
N ASN A 354 2.67 -6.24 22.51
CA ASN A 354 3.06 -7.58 22.91
C ASN A 354 3.95 -8.20 21.83
N LYS A 355 5.24 -8.40 22.16
CA LYS A 355 6.23 -9.01 21.26
C LYS A 355 5.82 -10.38 20.74
N TYR A 356 5.09 -11.18 21.52
CA TYR A 356 4.70 -12.53 21.14
C TYR A 356 3.64 -12.52 20.05
N ILE A 357 2.59 -11.70 20.19
CA ILE A 357 1.56 -11.51 19.14
C ILE A 357 2.24 -11.14 17.81
N LYS A 358 3.19 -10.20 17.87
CA LYS A 358 3.92 -9.75 16.69
C LYS A 358 4.75 -10.88 16.06
N LEU A 359 5.57 -11.57 16.85
CA LEU A 359 6.41 -12.66 16.34
C LEU A 359 5.57 -13.79 15.75
N THR A 360 4.45 -14.13 16.41
CA THR A 360 3.49 -15.12 15.89
C THR A 360 2.90 -14.68 14.55
N LEU A 361 2.42 -13.43 14.43
CA LEU A 361 1.86 -12.93 13.17
C LEU A 361 2.90 -12.88 12.05
N LEU A 362 4.15 -12.51 12.34
CA LEU A 362 5.24 -12.54 11.36
C LEU A 362 5.58 -13.95 10.93
N PHE A 363 5.70 -14.88 11.89
CA PHE A 363 5.96 -16.28 11.59
C PHE A 363 4.87 -16.88 10.71
N ILE A 364 3.60 -16.71 11.10
CA ILE A 364 2.46 -17.17 10.29
C ILE A 364 2.49 -16.51 8.91
N GLY A 365 2.82 -15.21 8.81
CA GLY A 365 2.93 -14.52 7.53
C GLY A 365 4.03 -15.05 6.62
N ILE A 366 5.19 -15.39 7.18
CA ILE A 366 6.28 -16.03 6.43
C ILE A 366 5.82 -17.40 5.94
N CYS A 367 5.24 -18.23 6.82
CA CYS A 367 4.70 -19.53 6.44
C CYS A 367 3.64 -19.39 5.34
N PHE A 368 2.71 -18.44 5.47
CA PHE A 368 1.66 -18.16 4.49
C PHE A 368 2.25 -17.84 3.11
N HIS A 369 3.18 -16.88 3.02
CA HIS A 369 3.77 -16.49 1.72
C HIS A 369 4.62 -17.59 1.10
N VAL A 370 5.37 -18.32 1.92
CA VAL A 370 6.13 -19.49 1.46
C VAL A 370 5.18 -20.58 0.94
N SER A 371 4.07 -20.84 1.63
CA SER A 371 3.04 -21.77 1.18
C SER A 371 2.39 -21.30 -0.13
N VAL A 372 2.03 -20.02 -0.27
CA VAL A 372 1.48 -19.48 -1.53
C VAL A 372 2.44 -19.71 -2.70
N TYR A 373 3.74 -19.51 -2.49
CA TYR A 373 4.74 -19.83 -3.51
C TYR A 373 4.75 -21.32 -3.88
N PHE A 374 4.89 -22.22 -2.89
CA PHE A 374 5.00 -23.66 -3.16
C PHE A 374 3.72 -24.28 -3.73
N PHE A 375 2.55 -23.87 -3.23
CA PHE A 375 1.28 -24.44 -3.65
C PHE A 375 0.74 -23.73 -4.89
N MET A 376 0.77 -22.40 -4.98
CA MET A 376 0.11 -21.68 -6.08
C MET A 376 1.06 -21.21 -7.17
N ASN A 377 2.38 -21.35 -6.99
CA ASN A 377 3.39 -20.77 -7.87
C ASN A 377 3.19 -19.26 -8.10
N ILE A 378 2.77 -18.55 -7.03
CA ILE A 378 2.55 -17.10 -7.06
C ILE A 378 3.71 -16.40 -6.36
N GLY A 379 4.36 -15.49 -7.08
CA GLY A 379 5.52 -14.73 -6.60
C GLY A 379 6.81 -15.54 -6.64
N HIS A 380 7.80 -15.11 -5.87
CA HIS A 380 9.13 -15.74 -5.78
C HIS A 380 9.51 -16.01 -4.31
N TYR A 381 10.50 -16.87 -4.06
CA TYR A 381 11.05 -17.08 -2.71
C TYR A 381 11.45 -15.76 -2.01
N PHE A 382 11.97 -14.80 -2.79
CA PHE A 382 12.32 -13.47 -2.31
C PHE A 382 11.18 -12.47 -2.52
N SER A 383 9.94 -12.91 -2.29
CA SER A 383 8.75 -12.09 -2.51
C SER A 383 8.78 -10.79 -1.67
N PRO A 384 8.55 -9.60 -2.25
CA PRO A 384 8.56 -8.29 -1.56
C PRO A 384 7.80 -8.24 -0.22
N TRP A 385 6.75 -9.04 -0.09
CA TRP A 385 5.95 -9.25 1.12
C TRP A 385 6.81 -9.64 2.34
N ILE A 386 7.77 -10.56 2.14
CA ILE A 386 8.72 -11.00 3.17
C ILE A 386 9.70 -9.87 3.50
N TRP A 387 10.10 -9.09 2.49
CA TRP A 387 11.03 -7.97 2.68
C TRP A 387 10.44 -6.88 3.58
N VAL A 388 9.14 -6.64 3.48
CA VAL A 388 8.43 -5.72 4.37
C VAL A 388 8.51 -6.16 5.85
N TYR A 389 8.68 -7.45 6.14
CA TYR A 389 8.78 -7.95 7.53
C TYR A 389 10.06 -7.50 8.23
N VAL A 390 11.13 -7.20 7.48
CA VAL A 390 12.36 -6.59 8.05
C VAL A 390 12.05 -5.24 8.68
N PHE A 391 11.20 -4.42 8.03
CA PHE A 391 10.74 -3.16 8.62
C PHE A 391 9.95 -3.40 9.92
N LEU A 392 9.09 -4.41 9.97
CA LEU A 392 8.31 -4.73 11.18
C LEU A 392 9.20 -5.25 12.33
N LEU A 393 10.28 -5.98 12.02
CA LEU A 393 11.21 -6.51 13.03
C LEU A 393 12.13 -5.43 13.61
N PHE A 394 12.75 -4.64 12.74
CA PHE A 394 13.81 -3.68 13.10
C PHE A 394 13.32 -2.23 13.24
N GLY A 395 12.07 -1.96 12.85
CA GLY A 395 11.42 -0.65 12.94
C GLY A 395 10.97 -0.24 14.35
N GLN A 396 11.51 -0.87 15.38
CA GLN A 396 11.21 -0.60 16.79
C GLN A 396 12.49 -0.36 17.57
N GLU A 397 12.39 0.38 18.67
CA GLU A 397 13.48 0.50 19.63
C GLU A 397 13.55 -0.79 20.45
N SER A 398 14.69 -1.48 20.46
CA SER A 398 14.92 -2.56 21.41
C SER A 398 15.06 -1.93 22.78
N LYS A 399 14.05 -2.08 23.63
CA LYS A 399 14.26 -1.93 25.07
C LYS A 399 15.17 -3.07 25.49
N ILE A 400 16.49 -2.85 25.38
CA ILE A 400 17.48 -3.63 26.09
C ILE A 400 17.14 -3.36 27.56
N LYS A 401 16.54 -4.36 28.21
CA LYS A 401 16.38 -4.38 29.65
C LYS A 401 17.66 -4.89 30.26
#